data_AF-A0A6A4ZBV5-F1
#
_entry.id   AF-A0A6A4ZBV5-F1
#
_cell.length_a   1.000
_cell.length_b   1.000
_cell.length_c   1.000
_cell.angle_alpha   90.00
_cell.angle_beta   90.00
_cell.angle_gamma   90.00
#
_symmetry.space_group_name_H-M   'P 1'
#
loop_
_entity.id
_entity.type
_entity.pdbx_description
1 polymer ?
#
loop_
_entity_poly.entity_id
_entity_poly.type
_entity_poly.pdbx_seq_one_letter_code
_entity_poly.pdbx_strand_id
1 'polypeptide(L)'
;LQAIAHRLTTSFLQSHDVVDSPALSYLSVAAFYEWIFNRPFPDSAMFVCEATWELRKQIAIKGECAMTTKLQVIDWIQAEIKATPALMALFGAKWDDPEYFSLLLQPFLISPAINITDIAVRLHQVYKPHANVTDAIHFAIDTSHPFVLFERYLEHGVQLDDDVIIPPGTHVFMPVDAMVTDSVMRFGAGPRKCPGAHIGMACMLGMFTSEVLESPKFQPKLGH
;
A
#
# COMPACT_ATOMS: atom_id res chain seq x y z
N LEU A 1 2.81 13.05 -6.26
CA LEU A 1 2.24 11.69 -6.31
C LEU A 1 0.89 11.62 -7.02
N GLN A 2 -0.17 12.32 -6.56
CA GLN A 2 -1.49 12.23 -7.21
C GLN A 2 -1.47 12.49 -8.72
N ALA A 3 -0.78 13.55 -9.17
CA ALA A 3 -0.63 13.86 -10.58
C ALA A 3 0.14 12.77 -11.37
N ILE A 4 1.14 12.14 -10.74
CA ILE A 4 1.91 11.03 -11.32
C ILE A 4 1.00 9.81 -11.50
N ALA A 5 0.31 9.42 -10.43
CA ALA A 5 -0.60 8.29 -10.45
C ALA A 5 -1.74 8.49 -11.47
N HIS A 6 -2.34 9.67 -11.51
CA HIS A 6 -3.35 10.02 -12.51
C HIS A 6 -2.83 9.88 -13.95
N ARG A 7 -1.68 10.48 -14.25
CA ARG A 7 -1.06 10.38 -15.57
C ARG A 7 -0.80 8.93 -15.97
N LEU A 8 -0.17 8.15 -15.09
CA LEU A 8 0.13 6.74 -15.35
C LEU A 8 -1.14 5.92 -15.59
N THR A 9 -2.15 6.06 -14.74
CA THR A 9 -3.38 5.28 -14.85
C THR A 9 -4.19 5.66 -16.10
N THR A 10 -4.33 6.95 -16.42
CA THR A 10 -5.06 7.37 -17.64
C THR A 10 -4.32 6.91 -18.90
N SER A 11 -2.99 7.03 -18.96
CA SER A 11 -2.21 6.49 -20.09
C SER A 11 -2.35 4.98 -20.22
N PHE A 12 -2.37 4.24 -19.11
CA PHE A 12 -2.58 2.79 -19.11
C PHE A 12 -3.98 2.44 -19.62
N LEU A 13 -5.02 3.11 -19.12
CA LEU A 13 -6.41 2.92 -19.52
C LEU A 13 -6.64 3.14 -21.03
N GLN A 14 -5.93 4.10 -21.62
CA GLN A 14 -5.98 4.41 -23.05
C GLN A 14 -5.29 3.34 -23.91
N SER A 15 -4.21 2.74 -23.42
CA SER A 15 -3.35 1.82 -24.17
C SER A 15 -3.64 0.34 -23.93
N HIS A 16 -4.41 0.00 -22.90
CA HIS A 16 -4.71 -1.39 -22.52
C HIS A 16 -6.21 -1.64 -22.48
N ASP A 17 -6.61 -2.91 -22.63
CA ASP A 17 -8.01 -3.32 -22.65
C ASP A 17 -8.60 -3.55 -21.25
N VAL A 18 -7.74 -3.74 -20.25
CA VAL A 18 -8.15 -4.05 -18.88
C VAL A 18 -7.23 -3.39 -17.86
N VAL A 19 -7.82 -2.94 -16.75
CA VAL A 19 -7.14 -2.50 -15.54
C VAL A 19 -7.52 -3.48 -14.43
N ASP A 20 -6.71 -4.53 -14.30
CA ASP A 20 -6.90 -5.64 -13.36
C ASP A 20 -5.99 -5.54 -12.14
N SER A 21 -6.00 -6.57 -11.28
CA SER A 21 -5.20 -6.62 -10.05
C SER A 21 -3.68 -6.49 -10.31
N PRO A 22 -3.08 -7.25 -11.28
CA PRO A 22 -1.70 -7.01 -11.71
C PRO A 22 -1.42 -5.59 -12.22
N ALA A 23 -2.30 -5.03 -13.05
CA ALA A 23 -2.13 -3.66 -13.55
C ALA A 23 -2.16 -2.63 -12.42
N LEU A 24 -3.02 -2.81 -11.43
CA LEU A 24 -3.11 -1.92 -10.27
C LEU A 24 -1.87 -2.00 -9.36
N SER A 25 -1.34 -3.22 -9.17
CA SER A 25 -0.06 -3.42 -8.49
C SER A 25 1.05 -2.67 -9.22
N TYR A 26 1.17 -2.85 -10.55
CA TYR A 26 2.14 -2.13 -11.38
C TYR A 26 1.98 -0.61 -11.28
N LEU A 27 0.76 -0.08 -11.45
CA LEU A 27 0.50 1.36 -11.40
C LEU A 27 0.86 1.97 -10.04
N SER A 28 0.60 1.25 -8.96
CA SER A 28 0.99 1.64 -7.60
C SER A 28 2.51 1.70 -7.46
N VAL A 29 3.22 0.62 -7.81
CA VAL A 29 4.69 0.56 -7.79
C VAL A 29 5.30 1.67 -8.64
N ALA A 30 4.82 1.85 -9.88
CA ALA A 30 5.33 2.83 -10.80
C ALA A 30 5.12 4.28 -10.31
N ALA A 31 3.95 4.58 -9.74
CA ALA A 31 3.66 5.90 -9.20
C ALA A 31 4.53 6.26 -8.00
N PHE A 32 4.70 5.32 -7.06
CA PHE A 32 5.57 5.52 -5.90
C PHE A 32 7.04 5.57 -6.29
N TYR A 33 7.47 4.71 -7.20
CA TYR A 33 8.83 4.74 -7.73
C TYR A 33 9.15 6.09 -8.36
N GLU A 34 8.29 6.58 -9.28
CA GLU A 34 8.55 7.86 -9.94
C GLU A 34 8.53 9.02 -8.94
N TRP A 35 7.68 8.95 -7.91
CA TRP A 35 7.66 9.97 -6.86
C TRP A 35 8.94 9.98 -6.00
N ILE A 36 9.51 8.81 -5.70
CA ILE A 36 10.71 8.67 -4.85
C ILE A 36 11.99 8.97 -5.64
N PHE A 37 12.12 8.38 -6.82
CA PHE A 37 13.35 8.39 -7.62
C PHE A 37 13.35 9.50 -8.69
N ASN A 38 12.23 10.20 -8.87
CA ASN A 38 12.06 11.29 -9.84
C ASN A 38 12.43 10.88 -11.28
N ARG A 39 12.13 9.62 -11.63
CA ARG A 39 12.30 9.05 -12.98
C ARG A 39 11.26 7.95 -13.23
N PRO A 40 10.90 7.65 -14.48
CA PRO A 40 9.92 6.61 -14.80
C PRO A 40 10.36 5.23 -14.31
N PHE A 41 9.42 4.42 -13.86
CA PHE A 41 9.67 3.03 -13.49
C PHE A 41 10.12 2.21 -14.72
N PRO A 42 11.28 1.53 -14.65
CA PRO A 42 11.86 0.91 -15.83
C PRO A 42 11.20 -0.44 -16.17
N ASP A 43 11.00 -0.71 -17.46
CA ASP A 43 10.44 -1.99 -17.94
C ASP A 43 11.28 -3.20 -17.54
N SER A 44 12.59 -3.02 -17.33
CA SER A 44 13.49 -4.08 -16.84
C SER A 44 13.22 -4.48 -15.38
N ALA A 45 12.44 -3.70 -14.63
CA ALA A 45 12.12 -3.93 -13.23
C ALA A 45 10.72 -4.51 -12.99
N MET A 46 10.03 -5.00 -14.04
CA MET A 46 8.69 -5.60 -13.90
C MET A 46 8.65 -6.77 -12.89
N PHE A 47 9.77 -7.47 -12.69
CA PHE A 47 9.92 -8.51 -11.67
C PHE A 47 9.65 -8.01 -10.24
N VAL A 48 9.78 -6.70 -9.97
CA VAL A 48 9.45 -6.11 -8.67
C VAL A 48 7.95 -6.21 -8.41
N CYS A 49 7.12 -5.94 -9.42
CA CYS A 49 5.66 -6.08 -9.31
C CYS A 49 5.27 -7.54 -9.06
N GLU A 50 5.90 -8.49 -9.75
CA GLU A 50 5.70 -9.92 -9.50
C GLU A 50 6.16 -10.32 -8.09
N ALA A 51 7.30 -9.81 -7.64
CA ALA A 51 7.81 -10.07 -6.31
C ALA A 51 6.89 -9.53 -5.21
N THR A 52 6.19 -8.41 -5.41
CA THR A 52 5.19 -7.92 -4.43
C THR A 52 4.07 -8.93 -4.20
N TRP A 53 3.66 -9.67 -5.24
CA TRP A 53 2.67 -10.74 -5.13
C TRP A 53 3.20 -11.94 -4.35
N GLU A 54 4.43 -12.37 -4.60
CA GLU A 54 5.04 -13.47 -3.84
C GLU A 54 5.26 -13.08 -2.37
N LEU A 55 5.71 -11.84 -2.12
CA LEU A 55 5.88 -11.31 -0.77
C LEU A 55 4.53 -11.20 -0.04
N ARG A 56 3.45 -10.85 -0.74
CA ARG A 56 2.09 -10.87 -0.20
C ARG A 56 1.70 -12.24 0.34
N LYS A 57 2.01 -13.32 -0.38
CA LYS A 57 1.71 -14.69 0.08
C LYS A 57 2.37 -14.97 1.43
N GLN A 58 3.60 -14.52 1.61
CA GLN A 58 4.31 -14.70 2.88
C GLN A 58 3.73 -13.86 4.01
N ILE A 59 3.40 -12.59 3.75
CA ILE A 59 2.76 -11.71 4.73
C ILE A 59 1.38 -12.26 5.16
N ALA A 60 0.63 -12.83 4.21
CA ALA A 60 -0.68 -13.42 4.47
C ALA A 60 -0.62 -14.88 4.98
N ILE A 61 0.58 -15.44 5.22
CA ILE A 61 0.80 -16.83 5.66
C ILE A 61 0.15 -17.85 4.69
N LYS A 62 0.14 -17.52 3.38
CA LYS A 62 -0.40 -18.35 2.29
C LYS A 62 0.68 -19.12 1.51
N GLY A 63 1.96 -18.83 1.75
CA GLY A 63 3.09 -19.48 1.08
C GLY A 63 4.40 -18.73 1.34
N GLU A 64 5.50 -19.25 0.81
CA GLU A 64 6.82 -18.63 0.94
C GLU A 64 7.26 -17.95 -0.35
N CYS A 65 7.80 -16.73 -0.23
CA CYS A 65 8.45 -16.07 -1.34
C CYS A 65 9.88 -16.62 -1.49
N ALA A 66 10.23 -17.07 -2.70
CA ALA A 66 11.53 -17.61 -3.02
C ALA A 66 12.66 -16.62 -2.65
N MET A 67 13.72 -17.13 -2.02
CA MET A 67 14.84 -16.29 -1.60
C MET A 67 15.54 -15.59 -2.77
N THR A 68 15.59 -16.23 -3.94
CA THR A 68 16.15 -15.63 -5.16
C THR A 68 15.38 -14.37 -5.57
N THR A 69 14.04 -14.40 -5.54
CA THR A 69 13.19 -13.26 -5.83
C THR A 69 13.42 -12.12 -4.83
N LYS A 70 13.53 -12.43 -3.53
CA LYS A 70 13.81 -11.42 -2.50
C LYS A 70 15.15 -10.75 -2.71
N LEU A 71 16.21 -11.53 -2.93
CA LEU A 71 17.56 -11.02 -3.16
C LEU A 71 17.60 -10.15 -4.41
N GLN A 72 16.94 -10.56 -5.50
CA GLN A 72 16.85 -9.77 -6.72
C GLN A 72 16.20 -8.39 -6.48
N VAL A 73 15.13 -8.32 -5.68
CA VAL A 73 14.49 -7.03 -5.33
C VAL A 73 15.37 -6.19 -4.41
N ILE A 74 16.09 -6.82 -3.48
CA ILE A 74 17.03 -6.12 -2.59
C ILE A 74 18.18 -5.50 -3.40
N ASP A 75 18.81 -6.29 -4.27
CA ASP A 75 19.91 -5.82 -5.12
C ASP A 75 19.44 -4.67 -6.01
N TRP A 76 18.23 -4.79 -6.57
CA TRP A 76 17.62 -3.75 -7.37
C TRP A 76 17.38 -2.46 -6.58
N ILE A 77 16.70 -2.51 -5.43
CA ILE A 77 16.40 -1.27 -4.69
C ILE A 77 17.68 -0.59 -4.20
N GLN A 78 18.70 -1.36 -3.80
CA GLN A 78 19.99 -0.81 -3.41
C GLN A 78 20.67 -0.10 -4.59
N ALA A 79 20.63 -0.69 -5.79
CA ALA A 79 21.13 -0.05 -7.00
C ALA A 79 20.36 1.25 -7.33
N GLU A 80 19.03 1.23 -7.23
CA GLU A 80 18.18 2.41 -7.47
C GLU A 80 18.47 3.55 -6.50
N ILE A 81 18.63 3.23 -5.20
CA ILE A 81 19.03 4.18 -4.15
C ILE A 81 20.40 4.77 -4.46
N LYS A 82 21.41 3.94 -4.74
CA LYS A 82 22.78 4.38 -5.04
C LYS A 82 22.86 5.26 -6.28
N ALA A 83 22.00 5.00 -7.27
CA ALA A 83 21.86 5.81 -8.47
C ALA A 83 21.07 7.12 -8.25
N THR A 84 20.67 7.43 -7.01
CA THR A 84 19.83 8.59 -6.68
C THR A 84 20.50 9.45 -5.62
N PRO A 85 21.22 10.52 -6.02
CA PRO A 85 22.02 11.33 -5.10
C PRO A 85 21.26 11.90 -3.91
N ALA A 86 20.00 12.31 -4.10
CA ALA A 86 19.16 12.85 -3.04
C ALA A 86 18.87 11.83 -1.93
N LEU A 87 18.71 10.55 -2.27
CA LEU A 87 18.52 9.48 -1.29
C LEU A 87 19.85 9.15 -0.60
N MET A 88 20.94 9.05 -1.37
CA MET A 88 22.27 8.84 -0.80
C MET A 88 22.67 9.91 0.21
N ALA A 89 22.21 11.15 0.03
CA ALA A 89 22.45 12.24 0.99
C ALA A 89 21.76 12.05 2.36
N LEU A 90 20.72 11.22 2.46
CA LEU A 90 19.97 11.01 3.72
C LEU A 90 20.74 10.09 4.68
N PHE A 91 21.18 8.93 4.19
CA PHE A 91 21.78 7.87 5.03
C PHE A 91 23.12 7.33 4.52
N GLY A 92 23.59 7.75 3.34
CA GLY A 92 24.90 7.37 2.81
C GLY A 92 25.07 5.85 2.67
N ALA A 93 26.17 5.33 3.19
CA ALA A 93 26.48 3.90 3.13
C ALA A 93 25.49 3.01 3.91
N LYS A 94 24.72 3.57 4.85
CA LYS A 94 23.75 2.79 5.64
C LYS A 94 22.62 2.21 4.79
N TRP A 95 22.41 2.69 3.57
CA TRP A 95 21.46 2.10 2.64
C TRP A 95 21.77 0.63 2.27
N ASP A 96 22.98 0.14 2.56
CA ASP A 96 23.32 -1.27 2.43
C ASP A 96 22.70 -2.15 3.53
N ASP A 97 22.28 -1.56 4.65
CA ASP A 97 21.69 -2.27 5.78
C ASP A 97 20.17 -2.51 5.57
N PRO A 98 19.64 -3.70 5.92
CA PRO A 98 18.22 -4.03 5.76
C PRO A 98 17.23 -3.06 6.38
N GLU A 99 17.58 -2.48 7.53
CA GLU A 99 16.74 -1.50 8.21
C GLU A 99 16.50 -0.27 7.33
N TYR A 100 17.46 0.15 6.52
CA TYR A 100 17.38 1.39 5.76
C TYR A 100 16.68 1.18 4.42
N PHE A 101 17.09 0.22 3.60
CA PHE A 101 16.41 0.01 2.31
C PHE A 101 14.95 -0.46 2.48
N SER A 102 14.62 -1.10 3.61
CA SER A 102 13.24 -1.47 3.92
C SER A 102 12.33 -0.27 4.19
N LEU A 103 12.88 0.89 4.58
CA LEU A 103 12.16 2.17 4.68
C LEU A 103 11.59 2.62 3.33
N LEU A 104 12.13 2.11 2.21
CA LEU A 104 11.59 2.36 0.88
C LEU A 104 10.73 1.20 0.38
N LEU A 105 11.26 -0.02 0.44
CA LEU A 105 10.57 -1.20 -0.09
C LEU A 105 9.18 -1.41 0.53
N GLN A 106 9.12 -1.55 1.86
CA GLN A 106 7.88 -1.98 2.52
C GLN A 106 6.78 -0.92 2.45
N PRO A 107 7.01 0.37 2.81
CA PRO A 107 5.93 1.35 2.90
C PRO A 107 5.52 1.95 1.55
N PHE A 108 6.36 1.89 0.50
CA PHE A 108 6.05 2.55 -0.78
C PHE A 108 5.87 1.60 -1.95
N LEU A 109 6.55 0.44 -1.97
CA LEU A 109 6.49 -0.46 -3.12
C LEU A 109 5.67 -1.72 -2.81
N ILE A 110 5.91 -2.37 -1.67
CA ILE A 110 5.26 -3.64 -1.33
C ILE A 110 3.85 -3.40 -0.75
N SER A 111 3.73 -2.68 0.36
CA SER A 111 2.43 -2.54 1.04
C SER A 111 1.41 -1.78 0.20
N PRO A 112 1.75 -0.69 -0.50
CA PRO A 112 0.78 0.00 -1.36
C PRO A 112 0.33 -0.85 -2.56
N ALA A 113 1.22 -1.63 -3.18
CA ALA A 113 0.86 -2.51 -4.29
C ALA A 113 -0.20 -3.55 -3.89
N ILE A 114 -0.11 -4.05 -2.65
CA ILE A 114 -1.08 -4.98 -2.07
C ILE A 114 -2.37 -4.24 -1.68
N ASN A 115 -2.23 -3.23 -0.82
CA ASN A 115 -3.37 -2.61 -0.15
C ASN A 115 -4.23 -1.77 -1.09
N ILE A 116 -3.63 -1.03 -2.03
CA ILE A 116 -4.39 -0.23 -3.00
C ILE A 116 -5.19 -1.14 -3.92
N THR A 117 -4.63 -2.29 -4.29
CA THR A 117 -5.32 -3.30 -5.10
C THR A 117 -6.50 -3.91 -4.35
N ASP A 118 -6.33 -4.23 -3.05
CA ASP A 118 -7.43 -4.71 -2.19
C ASP A 118 -8.55 -3.67 -2.07
N ILE A 119 -8.18 -2.40 -1.86
CA ILE A 119 -9.13 -1.27 -1.83
C ILE A 119 -9.83 -1.13 -3.19
N ALA A 120 -9.13 -1.30 -4.31
CA ALA A 120 -9.73 -1.22 -5.65
C ALA A 120 -10.83 -2.26 -5.86
N VAL A 121 -10.60 -3.50 -5.39
CA VAL A 121 -11.61 -4.58 -5.45
C VAL A 121 -12.87 -4.20 -4.68
N ARG A 122 -12.72 -3.62 -3.49
CA ARG A 122 -13.86 -3.16 -2.71
C ARG A 122 -14.52 -1.95 -3.36
N LEU A 123 -13.74 -0.98 -3.82
CA LEU A 123 -14.20 0.24 -4.46
C LEU A 123 -15.05 -0.07 -5.69
N HIS A 124 -14.63 -1.01 -6.53
CA HIS A 124 -15.40 -1.48 -7.68
C HIS A 124 -16.78 -2.06 -7.31
N GLN A 125 -16.96 -2.58 -6.09
CA GLN A 125 -18.24 -3.12 -5.64
C GLN A 125 -19.19 -2.05 -5.08
N VAL A 126 -18.63 -0.97 -4.53
CA VAL A 126 -19.40 0.02 -3.74
C VAL A 126 -19.54 1.37 -4.45
N TYR A 127 -18.66 1.66 -5.41
CA TYR A 127 -18.70 2.91 -6.16
C TYR A 127 -19.99 2.99 -6.98
N LYS A 128 -20.61 4.17 -6.96
CA LYS A 128 -21.77 4.52 -7.79
C LYS A 128 -21.32 5.60 -8.76
N PRO A 129 -21.75 5.56 -10.04
CA PRO A 129 -21.45 6.61 -10.99
C PRO A 129 -21.78 8.00 -10.42
N HIS A 130 -20.90 8.97 -10.66
CA HIS A 130 -20.99 10.35 -10.14
C HIS A 130 -20.93 10.51 -8.61
N ALA A 131 -20.62 9.45 -7.85
CA ALA A 131 -20.34 9.58 -6.42
C ALA A 131 -19.03 10.34 -6.17
N ASN A 132 -18.91 10.93 -4.99
CA ASN A 132 -17.63 11.50 -4.56
C ASN A 132 -16.60 10.37 -4.38
N VAL A 133 -15.54 10.40 -5.19
CA VAL A 133 -14.46 9.39 -5.19
C VAL A 133 -13.79 9.29 -3.82
N THR A 134 -13.56 10.41 -3.14
CA THR A 134 -12.89 10.43 -1.83
C THR A 134 -13.72 9.69 -0.79
N ASP A 135 -15.03 9.95 -0.77
CA ASP A 135 -15.94 9.29 0.16
C ASP A 135 -16.08 7.79 -0.16
N ALA A 136 -16.08 7.43 -1.44
CA ALA A 136 -16.10 6.04 -1.87
C ALA A 136 -14.82 5.28 -1.46
N ILE A 137 -13.64 5.89 -1.58
CA ILE A 137 -12.37 5.31 -1.10
C ILE A 137 -12.42 5.13 0.42
N HIS A 138 -12.84 6.15 1.16
CA HIS A 138 -12.98 6.06 2.61
C HIS A 138 -13.91 4.93 3.02
N PHE A 139 -15.08 4.84 2.39
CA PHE A 139 -16.04 3.77 2.64
C PHE A 139 -15.50 2.38 2.28
N ALA A 140 -14.71 2.28 1.19
CA ALA A 140 -14.07 1.03 0.81
C ALA A 140 -13.06 0.57 1.86
N ILE A 141 -12.25 1.48 2.41
CA ILE A 141 -11.30 1.18 3.49
C ILE A 141 -12.04 0.80 4.77
N ASP A 142 -13.09 1.56 5.15
CA ASP A 142 -13.82 1.34 6.40
C ASP A 142 -14.55 -0.01 6.39
N THR A 143 -15.04 -0.47 5.24
CA THR A 143 -15.81 -1.72 5.12
C THR A 143 -14.99 -2.92 4.67
N SER A 144 -13.72 -2.73 4.30
CA SER A 144 -12.78 -3.80 3.92
C SER A 144 -11.35 -3.33 4.18
N HIS A 145 -11.03 -3.14 5.46
CA HIS A 145 -9.76 -2.56 5.87
C HIS A 145 -8.58 -3.46 5.44
N PRO A 146 -7.55 -2.93 4.76
CA PRO A 146 -6.42 -3.74 4.28
C PRO A 146 -5.58 -4.32 5.43
N PHE A 147 -5.67 -3.73 6.62
CA PHE A 147 -5.07 -4.25 7.85
C PHE A 147 -6.17 -4.67 8.82
N VAL A 148 -6.54 -5.95 8.83
CA VAL A 148 -7.67 -6.44 9.65
C VAL A 148 -7.41 -6.35 11.15
N LEU A 149 -6.14 -6.38 11.57
CA LEU A 149 -5.75 -6.48 12.97
C LEU A 149 -4.59 -5.53 13.29
N PHE A 150 -4.71 -4.82 14.40
CA PHE A 150 -3.58 -4.17 15.05
C PHE A 150 -3.23 -4.90 16.35
N GLU A 151 -1.95 -5.01 16.66
CA GLU A 151 -1.48 -5.73 17.84
C GLU A 151 -0.66 -4.83 18.77
N ARG A 152 -0.78 -5.03 20.08
CA ARG A 152 -0.01 -4.33 21.10
C ARG A 152 0.35 -5.26 22.24
N TYR A 153 1.63 -5.27 22.59
CA TYR A 153 2.08 -5.85 23.85
C TYR A 153 2.06 -4.77 24.94
N LEU A 154 1.31 -5.01 26.00
CA LEU A 154 1.14 -4.08 27.13
C LEU A 154 2.04 -4.51 28.27
N GLU A 155 3.31 -4.10 28.24
CA GLU A 155 4.31 -4.47 29.26
C GLU A 155 3.83 -4.15 30.68
N HIS A 156 3.20 -3.00 30.87
CA HIS A 156 2.70 -2.53 32.17
C HIS A 156 1.17 -2.63 32.34
N GLY A 157 0.47 -3.21 31.36
CA GLY A 157 -0.99 -3.27 31.36
C GLY A 157 -1.63 -1.91 31.09
N VAL A 158 -2.96 -1.85 31.24
CA VAL A 158 -3.76 -0.63 31.10
C VAL A 158 -4.85 -0.66 32.17
N GLN A 159 -5.00 0.45 32.90
CA GLN A 159 -6.17 0.73 33.70
C GLN A 159 -6.79 2.02 33.17
N LEU A 160 -7.93 1.91 32.51
CA LEU A 160 -8.73 3.03 32.04
C LEU A 160 -9.99 3.05 32.92
N ASP A 161 -10.04 4.07 33.78
CA ASP A 161 -11.08 4.23 34.81
C ASP A 161 -11.23 2.95 35.68
N ASP A 162 -12.41 2.74 36.27
CA ASP A 162 -12.72 1.54 37.06
C ASP A 162 -13.25 0.37 36.19
N ASP A 163 -13.48 0.60 34.90
CA ASP A 163 -14.22 -0.33 34.02
C ASP A 163 -13.33 -1.18 33.10
N VAL A 164 -12.13 -0.73 32.75
CA VAL A 164 -11.24 -1.45 31.82
C VAL A 164 -9.88 -1.70 32.46
N ILE A 165 -9.67 -2.94 32.89
CA ILE A 165 -8.42 -3.42 33.47
C ILE A 165 -7.82 -4.48 32.54
N ILE A 166 -6.69 -4.16 31.91
CA ILE A 166 -5.88 -5.08 31.12
C ILE A 166 -4.58 -5.37 31.88
N PRO A 167 -4.31 -6.62 32.29
CA PRO A 167 -3.12 -6.94 33.08
C PRO A 167 -1.79 -6.64 32.37
N PRO A 168 -0.71 -6.38 33.12
CA PRO A 168 0.66 -6.35 32.60
C PRO A 168 1.03 -7.63 31.86
N GLY A 169 1.85 -7.49 30.81
CA GLY A 169 2.31 -8.59 29.96
C GLY A 169 1.24 -9.15 29.02
N THR A 170 0.12 -8.45 28.82
CA THR A 170 -0.96 -8.90 27.93
C THR A 170 -0.69 -8.51 26.48
N HIS A 171 -0.89 -9.45 25.55
CA HIS A 171 -0.94 -9.16 24.11
C HIS A 171 -2.39 -8.88 23.69
N VAL A 172 -2.65 -7.65 23.25
CA VAL A 172 -3.97 -7.19 22.81
C VAL A 172 -4.03 -7.15 21.28
N PHE A 173 -5.13 -7.70 20.75
CA PHE A 173 -5.47 -7.65 19.34
C PHE A 173 -6.71 -6.77 19.14
N MET A 174 -6.62 -5.81 18.23
CA MET A 174 -7.68 -4.87 17.90
C MET A 174 -8.19 -5.18 16.49
N PRO A 175 -9.41 -5.75 16.33
CA PRO A 175 -9.98 -6.06 15.03
C PRO A 175 -10.49 -4.77 14.37
N VAL A 176 -9.65 -4.17 13.53
CA VAL A 176 -9.93 -2.89 12.88
C VAL A 176 -11.02 -3.03 11.82
N ASP A 177 -11.11 -4.20 11.20
CA ASP A 177 -12.16 -4.56 10.25
C ASP A 177 -13.56 -4.60 10.86
N ALA A 178 -13.67 -4.76 12.18
CA ALA A 178 -14.93 -4.67 12.92
C ALA A 178 -15.30 -3.22 13.32
N MET A 179 -14.36 -2.26 13.23
CA MET A 179 -14.53 -0.87 13.67
C MET A 179 -15.01 0.05 12.53
N VAL A 180 -16.01 -0.39 11.76
CA VAL A 180 -16.43 0.22 10.48
C VAL A 180 -17.01 1.63 10.59
N THR A 181 -17.38 2.09 11.79
CA THR A 181 -17.94 3.42 12.03
C THR A 181 -16.92 4.43 12.58
N ASP A 182 -15.72 3.97 12.95
CA ASP A 182 -14.68 4.82 13.52
C ASP A 182 -13.67 5.25 12.45
N SER A 183 -13.96 6.37 11.80
CA SER A 183 -13.07 6.97 10.80
C SER A 183 -11.67 7.33 11.33
N VAL A 184 -11.48 7.43 12.66
CA VAL A 184 -10.16 7.67 13.27
C VAL A 184 -9.26 6.46 13.07
N MET A 185 -9.82 5.26 13.08
CA MET A 185 -9.08 4.00 13.01
C MET A 185 -8.63 3.60 11.60
N ARG A 186 -9.18 4.22 10.55
CA ARG A 186 -8.83 4.01 9.13
C ARG A 186 -7.34 4.06 8.84
N PHE A 187 -6.62 4.90 9.57
CA PHE A 187 -5.17 5.04 9.46
C PHE A 187 -4.47 4.88 10.81
N GLY A 188 -5.15 4.28 11.79
CA GLY A 188 -4.71 4.21 13.18
C GLY A 188 -4.72 5.56 13.90
N ALA A 189 -4.42 5.51 15.19
CA ALA A 189 -4.48 6.66 16.09
C ALA A 189 -3.19 6.81 16.92
N GLY A 190 -3.04 7.98 17.55
CA GLY A 190 -1.95 8.27 18.48
C GLY A 190 -0.56 8.27 17.83
N PRO A 191 0.50 7.93 18.57
CA PRO A 191 1.89 7.97 18.09
C PRO A 191 2.19 7.03 16.92
N ARG A 192 1.34 6.03 16.68
CA ARG A 192 1.46 5.06 15.57
C ARG A 192 0.43 5.28 14.46
N LYS A 193 -0.23 6.45 14.44
CA LYS A 193 -1.05 6.88 13.31
C LYS A 193 -0.19 6.85 12.05
N CYS A 194 -0.72 6.26 10.97
CA CYS A 194 0.00 6.06 9.73
C CYS A 194 0.50 7.40 9.18
N PRO A 195 1.83 7.64 9.14
CA PRO A 195 2.38 8.89 8.60
C PRO A 195 2.13 8.99 7.08
N GLY A 196 2.00 7.84 6.41
CA GLY A 196 1.76 7.73 4.97
C GLY A 196 0.31 7.92 4.55
N ALA A 197 -0.64 8.21 5.45
CA ALA A 197 -2.07 8.29 5.11
C ALA A 197 -2.35 9.28 3.96
N HIS A 198 -1.76 10.47 4.01
CA HIS A 198 -1.91 11.50 2.98
C HIS A 198 -1.29 11.08 1.64
N ILE A 199 -0.17 10.35 1.68
CA ILE A 199 0.54 9.85 0.49
C ILE A 199 -0.26 8.72 -0.17
N GLY A 200 -0.75 7.76 0.63
CA GLY A 200 -1.62 6.69 0.15
C GLY A 200 -2.91 7.23 -0.47
N MET A 201 -3.57 8.19 0.18
CA MET A 201 -4.74 8.88 -0.39
C MET A 201 -4.39 9.62 -1.68
N ALA A 202 -3.26 10.32 -1.75
CA ALA A 202 -2.84 10.98 -2.98
C ALA A 202 -2.65 9.98 -4.14
N CYS A 203 -2.07 8.82 -3.89
CA CYS A 203 -1.94 7.75 -4.90
C CYS A 203 -3.33 7.25 -5.34
N MET A 204 -4.19 6.88 -4.39
CA MET A 204 -5.53 6.36 -4.68
C MET A 204 -6.41 7.37 -5.41
N LEU A 205 -6.37 8.65 -5.04
CA LEU A 205 -7.12 9.71 -5.73
C LEU A 205 -6.61 9.96 -7.17
N GLY A 206 -5.34 9.66 -7.45
CA GLY A 206 -4.81 9.69 -8.80
C GLY A 206 -5.23 8.47 -9.61
N MET A 207 -5.18 7.28 -9.00
CA MET A 207 -5.52 6.02 -9.67
C MET A 207 -7.03 5.84 -9.88
N PHE A 208 -7.86 6.23 -8.92
CA PHE A 208 -9.29 5.94 -8.88
C PHE A 208 -10.14 7.15 -9.27
N THR A 209 -9.78 7.84 -10.35
CA THR A 209 -10.63 8.92 -10.88
C THR A 209 -11.97 8.37 -11.38
N SER A 210 -12.99 9.23 -11.49
CA SER A 210 -14.29 8.83 -12.04
C SER A 210 -14.18 8.23 -13.45
N GLU A 211 -13.28 8.74 -14.29
CA GLU A 211 -12.99 8.16 -15.61
C GLU A 211 -12.55 6.69 -15.52
N VAL A 212 -11.69 6.37 -14.56
CA VAL A 212 -11.19 5.01 -14.35
C VAL A 212 -12.29 4.13 -13.76
N LEU A 213 -12.95 4.59 -12.69
CA LEU A 213 -13.96 3.80 -11.96
C LEU A 213 -15.23 3.52 -12.78
N GLU A 214 -15.58 4.41 -13.71
CA GLU A 214 -16.76 4.26 -14.58
C GLU A 214 -16.41 3.51 -15.88
N SER A 215 -15.13 3.23 -16.14
CA SER A 215 -14.71 2.51 -17.32
C SER A 215 -15.01 1.01 -17.21
N PRO A 216 -15.58 0.38 -18.26
CA PRO A 216 -15.75 -1.08 -18.28
C PRO A 216 -14.42 -1.84 -18.30
N LYS A 217 -13.30 -1.16 -18.58
CA LYS A 217 -11.96 -1.74 -18.50
C LYS A 217 -11.49 -1.94 -17.06
N PHE A 218 -12.07 -1.24 -16.08
CA PHE A 218 -11.68 -1.37 -14.67
C PHE A 218 -12.24 -2.66 -14.08
N GLN A 219 -11.38 -3.68 -13.98
CA GLN A 219 -11.75 -5.03 -13.56
C GLN A 219 -10.81 -5.54 -12.46
N PRO A 220 -10.75 -4.88 -11.30
CA PRO A 220 -9.76 -5.17 -10.24
C PRO A 220 -9.87 -6.58 -9.65
N LYS A 221 -10.98 -7.29 -9.87
CA LYS A 221 -11.17 -8.68 -9.40
C LYS A 221 -10.41 -9.70 -10.23
N LEU A 222 -10.02 -9.37 -11.46
CA LEU A 222 -9.25 -10.29 -12.30
C LEU A 222 -7.83 -10.40 -11.75
N GLY A 223 -7.41 -11.64 -11.44
CA GLY A 223 -6.08 -11.92 -10.87
C GLY A 223 -5.88 -11.49 -9.42
N HIS A 224 -6.96 -11.27 -8.65
CA HIS A 224 -6.92 -10.96 -7.21
C HIS A 224 -6.89 -12.21 -6.33
#